data_AF-A0A7C1FSP1-F1
#
_entry.id   AF-A0A7C1FSP1-F1
#
_cell.length_a   1.000
_cell.length_b   1.000
_cell.length_c   1.000
_cell.angle_alpha   90.00
_cell.angle_beta   90.00
_cell.angle_gamma   90.00
#
_symmetry.space_group_name_H-M   'P 1'
#
loop_
_entity.id
_entity.type
_entity.pdbx_description
1 polymer ?
#
loop_
_entity_poly.entity_id
_entity_poly.type
_entity_poly.pdbx_seq_one_letter_code
_entity_poly.pdbx_strand_id
1 'polypeptide(L)'
;MGVRACFVVAMLSCWLIIPVAGAQAAIGEPQLVAASAIALDGETGRVLYAKAADVPRAPASLTKLATALTAVDLAPLDTVLHVQPQDLVGEASMGLRPGDELTLETALYGLLLASGNDAAMVIARNLSALPGESPEASVERFVRQMNLVAQRLGMQRTTFRNPHGLDEEGHVSTARDLATLTRAVLQRPELRRILQTPSYSNGPYVVETTNRLVGQYPGLIGGKTGITDAAGYSLIEAAERDGHTVIVVILGSTREAWYNDAVQLLDYAFDQLASGGIGNEPVNERTLGVARTATAEGAEAMEPRALMVHVPTSDSRSTQLWIWPASALTAAAVTGVLLMSLPVLAAMVVARRSSPTAARARRLHSPRVARHASRPRSENRRSGTARALRGQTSAVEPARRAALVSFDPAVAVAQRGVRAGRRGDIAVAEEEFVNALRLNPAFDLTRTPEFWTLSPLGVVAAARAYRRVGRVRDARTLLTVAQLSFGRVPVIQAALSELPPQWAVMARLQNDSSHVPHP
;
A
#
# COMPACT_ATOMS: atom_id res chain seq x y z
N MET A 1 91.60 -17.04 -46.65
CA MET A 1 90.66 -17.97 -45.97
C MET A 1 89.82 -17.17 -44.99
N GLY A 2 88.48 -17.28 -45.08
CA GLY A 2 87.55 -16.82 -44.06
C GLY A 2 86.67 -15.62 -44.43
N VAL A 3 85.70 -15.80 -45.34
CA VAL A 3 84.57 -14.85 -45.50
C VAL A 3 83.55 -15.14 -44.41
N ARG A 4 83.28 -14.16 -43.53
CA ARG A 4 82.19 -14.18 -42.56
C ARG A 4 81.09 -13.24 -43.03
N ALA A 5 79.90 -13.82 -43.22
CA ALA A 5 78.64 -13.13 -43.45
C ALA A 5 78.16 -12.40 -42.19
N CYS A 6 77.49 -11.26 -42.36
CA CYS A 6 76.47 -10.74 -41.45
C CYS A 6 75.64 -9.66 -42.17
N PHE A 7 74.44 -10.05 -42.62
CA PHE A 7 73.37 -9.14 -43.05
C PHE A 7 72.74 -8.50 -41.80
N VAL A 8 72.64 -7.18 -41.76
CA VAL A 8 72.03 -6.41 -40.66
C VAL A 8 70.93 -5.51 -41.23
N VAL A 9 69.69 -5.88 -40.88
CA VAL A 9 68.57 -5.01 -40.46
C VAL A 9 67.89 -4.13 -41.52
N ALA A 10 66.75 -4.61 -42.01
CA ALA A 10 65.59 -3.78 -42.32
C ALA A 10 64.43 -4.26 -41.42
N MET A 11 64.28 -3.64 -40.25
CA MET A 11 63.20 -3.93 -39.30
C MET A 11 61.87 -3.37 -39.83
N LEU A 12 60.97 -4.27 -40.18
CA LEU A 12 59.54 -4.04 -40.35
C LEU A 12 58.91 -3.62 -39.02
N SER A 13 58.56 -2.34 -38.89
CA SER A 13 57.66 -1.84 -37.84
C SER A 13 56.21 -1.91 -38.33
N CYS A 14 55.69 -3.13 -38.51
CA CYS A 14 54.24 -3.35 -38.50
C CYS A 14 53.79 -3.39 -37.03
N TRP A 15 53.38 -2.24 -36.51
CA TRP A 15 52.60 -2.19 -35.27
C TRP A 15 51.25 -2.87 -35.53
N LEU A 16 51.15 -4.13 -35.09
CA LEU A 16 49.89 -4.82 -34.96
C LEU A 16 49.09 -4.12 -33.85
N ILE A 17 48.15 -3.26 -34.24
CA ILE A 17 47.09 -2.82 -33.33
C ILE A 17 46.20 -4.05 -33.15
N ILE A 18 46.46 -4.84 -32.12
CA ILE A 18 45.51 -5.85 -31.65
C ILE A 18 44.36 -5.05 -31.04
N PRO A 19 43.13 -5.09 -31.59
CA PRO A 19 42.01 -4.56 -30.85
C PRO A 19 41.85 -5.46 -29.63
N VAL A 20 42.20 -4.94 -28.45
CA VAL A 20 41.75 -5.52 -27.19
C VAL A 20 40.24 -5.31 -27.18
N ALA A 21 39.52 -6.25 -27.77
CA ALA A 21 38.11 -6.40 -27.49
C ALA A 21 38.03 -6.64 -25.98
N GLY A 22 37.64 -5.61 -25.24
CA GLY A 22 37.34 -5.74 -23.83
C GLY A 22 36.30 -6.85 -23.71
N ALA A 23 36.72 -8.01 -23.22
CA ALA A 23 35.79 -9.04 -22.79
C ALA A 23 35.07 -8.43 -21.59
N GLN A 24 33.89 -7.86 -21.85
CA GLN A 24 32.94 -7.54 -20.79
C GLN A 24 32.65 -8.88 -20.13
N ALA A 25 33.22 -9.13 -18.95
CA ALA A 25 32.93 -10.34 -18.21
C ALA A 25 31.43 -10.38 -18.01
N ALA A 26 30.75 -11.37 -18.60
CA ALA A 26 29.34 -11.58 -18.36
C ALA A 26 29.17 -11.75 -16.85
N ILE A 27 28.38 -10.86 -16.23
CA ILE A 27 28.05 -10.97 -14.81
C ILE A 27 27.34 -12.32 -14.65
N GLY A 28 27.97 -13.26 -13.95
CA GLY A 28 27.39 -14.58 -13.73
C GLY A 28 26.07 -14.49 -12.98
N GLU A 29 25.08 -15.29 -13.37
CA GLU A 29 23.79 -15.33 -12.67
C GLU A 29 23.98 -15.77 -11.20
N PRO A 30 23.24 -15.14 -10.26
CA PRO A 30 23.37 -15.43 -8.84
C PRO A 30 22.89 -16.85 -8.53
N GLN A 31 23.65 -17.57 -7.70
CA GLN A 31 23.29 -18.91 -7.25
C GLN A 31 22.40 -18.82 -6.01
N LEU A 32 21.09 -18.68 -6.22
CA LEU A 32 20.12 -18.51 -5.15
C LEU A 32 19.63 -19.85 -4.58
N VAL A 33 19.54 -19.95 -3.25
CA VAL A 33 18.96 -21.12 -2.56
C VAL A 33 17.44 -21.14 -2.70
N ALA A 34 16.81 -19.96 -2.69
CA ALA A 34 15.37 -19.77 -2.82
C ALA A 34 14.70 -20.61 -3.91
N ALA A 35 13.53 -21.17 -3.61
CA ALA A 35 12.77 -21.96 -4.55
C ALA A 35 12.15 -21.13 -5.70
N SER A 36 11.80 -19.87 -5.44
CA SER A 36 11.46 -18.88 -6.48
C SER A 36 12.08 -17.52 -6.16
N ALA A 37 12.46 -16.79 -7.20
CA ALA A 37 12.98 -15.44 -7.07
C ALA A 37 12.69 -14.59 -8.32
N ILE A 38 12.61 -13.27 -8.14
CA ILE A 38 12.55 -12.32 -9.25
C ILE A 38 13.23 -11.01 -8.85
N ALA A 39 13.87 -10.34 -9.82
CA ALA A 39 14.27 -8.94 -9.71
C ALA A 39 13.61 -8.13 -10.81
N LEU A 40 13.05 -6.98 -10.45
CA LEU A 40 12.45 -6.02 -11.38
C LEU A 40 13.13 -4.67 -11.27
N ASP A 41 13.22 -3.98 -12.40
CA ASP A 41 13.27 -2.52 -12.42
C ASP A 41 11.93 -1.99 -11.90
N GLY A 42 11.97 -1.26 -10.79
CA GLY A 42 10.79 -0.76 -10.10
C GLY A 42 10.02 0.30 -10.90
N GLU A 43 10.70 1.06 -11.75
CA GLU A 43 10.08 2.10 -12.56
C GLU A 43 9.38 1.47 -13.78
N THR A 44 10.13 0.73 -14.58
CA THR A 44 9.63 0.21 -15.86
C THR A 44 8.85 -1.09 -15.71
N GLY A 45 9.11 -1.86 -14.66
CA GLY A 45 8.60 -3.22 -14.48
C GLY A 45 9.36 -4.28 -15.29
N ARG A 46 10.47 -3.89 -15.96
CA ARG A 46 11.33 -4.82 -16.69
C ARG A 46 11.90 -5.87 -15.75
N VAL A 47 11.85 -7.13 -16.17
CA VAL A 47 12.46 -8.24 -15.46
C VAL A 47 13.97 -8.22 -15.67
N LEU A 48 14.72 -8.17 -14.57
CA LEU A 48 16.19 -8.21 -14.56
C LEU A 48 16.71 -9.62 -14.25
N TYR A 49 15.93 -10.40 -13.50
CA TYR A 49 16.21 -11.80 -13.19
C TYR A 49 14.90 -12.52 -12.85
N ALA A 50 14.80 -13.81 -13.17
CA ALA A 50 13.67 -14.64 -12.76
C ALA A 50 14.09 -16.11 -12.56
N LYS A 51 13.68 -16.69 -11.43
CA LYS A 51 13.79 -18.12 -11.12
C LYS A 51 12.43 -18.62 -10.67
N ALA A 52 11.78 -19.47 -11.46
CA ALA A 52 10.46 -20.02 -11.15
C ALA A 52 9.45 -18.94 -10.69
N ALA A 53 9.50 -17.75 -11.30
CA ALA A 53 8.88 -16.54 -10.75
C ALA A 53 7.34 -16.56 -10.76
N ASP A 54 6.76 -17.43 -11.60
CA ASP A 54 5.31 -17.60 -11.79
C ASP A 54 4.75 -18.86 -11.10
N VAL A 55 5.58 -19.58 -10.33
CA VAL A 55 5.16 -20.77 -9.57
C VAL A 55 4.39 -20.33 -8.31
N PRO A 56 3.14 -20.80 -8.10
CA PRO A 56 2.38 -20.48 -6.90
C PRO A 56 3.05 -21.03 -5.64
N ARG A 57 3.17 -20.17 -4.62
CA ARG A 57 3.72 -20.50 -3.30
C ARG A 57 2.94 -19.76 -2.21
N ALA A 58 3.00 -20.29 -0.99
CA ALA A 58 2.48 -19.57 0.17
C ALA A 58 3.27 -18.25 0.35
N PRO A 59 2.60 -17.09 0.42
CA PRO A 59 3.26 -15.79 0.53
C PRO A 59 3.71 -15.45 1.95
N ALA A 60 3.28 -16.19 2.97
CA ALA A 60 3.47 -15.84 4.38
C ALA A 60 3.07 -14.37 4.66
N SER A 61 3.75 -13.72 5.61
CA SER A 61 3.52 -12.31 5.96
C SER A 61 3.80 -11.29 4.84
N LEU A 62 4.29 -11.69 3.66
CA LEU A 62 4.36 -10.79 2.49
C LEU A 62 2.94 -10.32 2.07
N THR A 63 1.92 -11.13 2.38
CA THR A 63 0.49 -10.77 2.28
C THR A 63 0.15 -9.42 2.91
N LYS A 64 0.86 -9.03 3.97
CA LYS A 64 0.59 -7.76 4.68
C LYS A 64 0.83 -6.52 3.83
N LEU A 65 1.60 -6.62 2.74
CA LEU A 65 1.69 -5.55 1.74
C LEU A 65 0.35 -5.32 1.02
N ALA A 66 -0.40 -6.39 0.72
CA ALA A 66 -1.73 -6.29 0.13
C ALA A 66 -2.74 -5.74 1.15
N THR A 67 -2.63 -6.14 2.41
CA THR A 67 -3.43 -5.57 3.51
C THR A 67 -3.19 -4.08 3.64
N ALA A 68 -1.93 -3.64 3.67
CA ALA A 68 -1.58 -2.23 3.77
C ALA A 68 -2.10 -1.42 2.56
N LEU A 69 -1.90 -1.91 1.34
CA LEU A 69 -2.38 -1.26 0.12
C LEU A 69 -3.91 -1.14 0.10
N THR A 70 -4.60 -2.22 0.47
CA THR A 70 -6.06 -2.24 0.55
C THR A 70 -6.56 -1.25 1.59
N ALA A 71 -5.91 -1.17 2.76
CA ALA A 71 -6.32 -0.30 3.84
C ALA A 71 -6.24 1.19 3.48
N VAL A 72 -5.15 1.63 2.82
CA VAL A 72 -4.98 3.03 2.41
C VAL A 72 -5.88 3.44 1.24
N ASP A 73 -6.50 2.48 0.55
CA ASP A 73 -7.57 2.74 -0.43
C ASP A 73 -8.96 2.83 0.23
N LEU A 74 -9.13 2.26 1.43
CA LEU A 74 -10.40 2.18 2.15
C LEU A 74 -10.60 3.24 3.22
N ALA A 75 -9.52 3.84 3.76
CA ALA A 75 -9.65 4.81 4.83
C ALA A 75 -8.43 5.74 4.96
N PRO A 76 -8.62 6.98 5.44
CA PRO A 76 -7.51 7.87 5.78
C PRO A 76 -6.75 7.37 7.02
N LEU A 77 -5.49 7.78 7.13
CA LEU A 77 -4.55 7.31 8.16
C LEU A 77 -4.96 7.63 9.61
N ASP A 78 -5.76 8.67 9.81
CA ASP A 78 -6.26 9.12 11.12
C ASP A 78 -7.53 8.37 11.57
N THR A 79 -8.04 7.43 10.76
CA THR A 79 -9.19 6.59 11.12
C THR A 79 -8.90 5.82 12.40
N VAL A 80 -9.74 5.98 13.42
CA VAL A 80 -9.64 5.25 14.68
C VAL A 80 -10.16 3.82 14.47
N LEU A 81 -9.34 2.86 14.88
CA LEU A 81 -9.64 1.44 14.89
C LEU A 81 -9.79 1.00 16.34
N HIS A 82 -10.78 0.17 16.61
CA HIS A 82 -11.01 -0.42 17.93
C HIS A 82 -10.52 -1.85 17.92
N VAL A 83 -9.87 -2.33 18.98
CA VAL A 83 -9.38 -3.72 19.09
C VAL A 83 -10.40 -4.59 19.83
N GLN A 84 -10.70 -5.77 19.28
CA GLN A 84 -11.58 -6.78 19.87
C GLN A 84 -10.81 -8.07 20.19
N PRO A 85 -11.30 -8.93 21.12
CA PRO A 85 -10.64 -10.18 21.46
C PRO A 85 -10.36 -11.09 20.26
N GLN A 86 -11.26 -11.11 19.26
CA GLN A 86 -11.17 -11.93 18.05
C GLN A 86 -10.04 -11.49 17.12
N ASP A 87 -9.55 -10.26 17.25
CA ASP A 87 -8.43 -9.78 16.43
C ASP A 87 -7.09 -10.38 16.87
N LEU A 88 -7.01 -10.88 18.10
CA LEU A 88 -5.76 -11.35 18.71
C LEU A 88 -5.43 -12.77 18.24
N VAL A 89 -4.95 -12.85 17.00
CA VAL A 89 -4.42 -14.08 16.39
C VAL A 89 -2.94 -14.27 16.75
N GLY A 90 -2.51 -15.53 16.87
CA GLY A 90 -1.18 -15.90 17.39
C GLY A 90 0.00 -15.56 16.47
N GLU A 91 1.19 -16.00 16.90
CA GLU A 91 2.50 -15.75 16.26
C GLU A 91 2.98 -14.28 16.34
N ALA A 92 3.27 -13.64 15.21
CA ALA A 92 3.76 -12.27 15.18
C ALA A 92 2.66 -11.29 15.58
N SER A 93 2.96 -10.35 16.48
CA SER A 93 1.99 -9.42 17.07
C SER A 93 2.63 -8.06 17.32
N MET A 94 1.84 -6.99 17.20
CA MET A 94 2.20 -5.64 17.64
C MET A 94 2.06 -5.47 19.16
N GLY A 95 1.35 -6.39 19.83
CA GLY A 95 1.07 -6.35 21.26
C GLY A 95 -0.25 -5.65 21.60
N LEU A 96 -1.23 -5.71 20.70
CA LEU A 96 -2.55 -5.10 20.91
C LEU A 96 -3.35 -5.84 22.00
N ARG A 97 -4.22 -5.11 22.70
CA ARG A 97 -5.10 -5.65 23.74
C ARG A 97 -6.56 -5.29 23.47
N PRO A 98 -7.53 -6.11 23.90
CA PRO A 98 -8.94 -5.80 23.67
C PRO A 98 -9.32 -4.49 24.36
N GLY A 99 -10.06 -3.63 23.66
CA GLY A 99 -10.41 -2.29 24.14
C GLY A 99 -9.38 -1.21 23.84
N ASP A 100 -8.22 -1.55 23.26
CA ASP A 100 -7.29 -0.57 22.72
C ASP A 100 -7.97 0.20 21.55
N GLU A 101 -7.63 1.49 21.45
CA GLU A 101 -7.95 2.35 20.32
C GLU A 101 -6.66 2.90 19.71
N LEU A 102 -6.56 2.85 18.38
CA LEU A 102 -5.38 3.30 17.65
C LEU A 102 -5.75 3.79 16.25
N THR A 103 -4.96 4.71 15.71
CA THR A 103 -5.15 5.16 14.32
C THR A 103 -4.74 4.08 13.33
N LEU A 104 -5.30 4.13 12.11
CA LEU A 104 -4.88 3.28 11.00
C LEU A 104 -3.37 3.42 10.74
N GLU A 105 -2.80 4.62 10.85
CA GLU A 105 -1.36 4.83 10.75
C GLU A 105 -0.58 3.97 11.76
N THR A 106 -0.98 4.01 13.03
CA THR A 106 -0.34 3.23 14.10
C THR A 106 -0.45 1.73 13.81
N ALA A 107 -1.62 1.28 13.38
CA ALA A 107 -1.85 -0.12 13.01
C ALA A 107 -0.99 -0.54 11.80
N LEU A 108 -0.83 0.32 10.79
CA LEU A 108 0.03 0.05 9.62
C LEU A 108 1.51 -0.05 10.00
N TYR A 109 1.98 0.75 10.97
CA TYR A 109 3.32 0.59 11.53
C TYR A 109 3.48 -0.78 12.21
N GLY A 110 2.53 -1.22 13.03
CA GLY A 110 2.56 -2.56 13.63
C GLY A 110 2.49 -3.69 12.61
N LEU A 111 1.65 -3.52 11.60
CA LEU A 111 1.49 -4.46 10.49
C LEU A 111 2.80 -4.66 9.73
N LEU A 112 3.50 -3.58 9.39
CA LEU A 112 4.64 -3.64 8.48
C LEU A 112 6.00 -3.81 9.18
N LEU A 113 6.21 -3.20 10.35
CA LEU A 113 7.47 -3.33 11.10
C LEU A 113 7.51 -4.66 11.86
N ALA A 114 6.59 -4.82 12.82
CA ALA A 114 6.52 -5.99 13.70
C ALA A 114 5.89 -7.22 13.03
N SER A 115 5.35 -7.07 11.82
CA SER A 115 4.62 -8.14 11.14
C SER A 115 3.37 -8.59 11.90
N GLY A 116 2.74 -7.68 12.67
CA GLY A 116 1.65 -8.01 13.59
C GLY A 116 0.42 -8.60 12.88
N ASN A 117 0.06 -9.83 13.24
CA ASN A 117 -1.14 -10.51 12.77
C ASN A 117 -2.39 -9.90 13.40
N ASP A 118 -2.29 -9.48 14.66
CA ASP A 118 -3.30 -8.70 15.38
C ASP A 118 -3.64 -7.39 14.65
N ALA A 119 -2.62 -6.62 14.25
CA ALA A 119 -2.81 -5.40 13.47
C ALA A 119 -3.51 -5.68 12.13
N ALA A 120 -3.16 -6.78 11.45
CA ALA A 120 -3.82 -7.18 10.20
C ALA A 120 -5.31 -7.47 10.39
N MET A 121 -5.68 -8.18 11.46
CA MET A 121 -7.07 -8.49 11.79
C MET A 121 -7.85 -7.24 12.20
N VAL A 122 -7.27 -6.37 13.04
CA VAL A 122 -7.87 -5.10 13.45
C VAL A 122 -8.17 -4.22 12.22
N ILE A 123 -7.20 -4.08 11.31
CA ILE A 123 -7.39 -3.32 10.06
C ILE A 123 -8.52 -3.93 9.24
N ALA A 124 -8.46 -5.23 8.98
CA ALA A 124 -9.43 -5.92 8.13
C ALA A 124 -10.86 -5.81 8.67
N ARG A 125 -11.03 -6.09 9.97
CA ARG A 125 -12.34 -6.06 10.62
C ARG A 125 -12.91 -4.65 10.67
N ASN A 126 -12.15 -3.65 11.09
CA ASN A 126 -12.66 -2.29 11.25
C ASN A 126 -13.00 -1.65 9.89
N LEU A 127 -12.11 -1.76 8.89
CA LEU A 127 -12.27 -1.02 7.63
C LEU A 127 -13.32 -1.63 6.69
N SER A 128 -13.70 -2.89 6.90
CA SER A 128 -14.68 -3.57 6.05
C SER A 128 -15.95 -3.95 6.79
N ALA A 129 -16.15 -3.47 8.02
CA ALA A 129 -17.37 -3.71 8.78
C ALA A 129 -18.60 -3.06 8.12
N LEU A 130 -19.73 -3.77 8.13
CA LEU A 130 -21.04 -3.19 7.87
C LEU A 130 -21.92 -3.28 9.13
N PRO A 131 -22.91 -2.38 9.29
CA PRO A 131 -23.80 -2.41 10.43
C PRO A 131 -24.50 -3.76 10.60
N GLY A 132 -24.39 -4.36 11.79
CA GLY A 132 -25.05 -5.61 12.15
C GLY A 132 -24.38 -6.90 11.65
N GLU A 133 -23.21 -6.81 11.02
CA GLU A 133 -22.46 -8.00 10.60
C GLU A 133 -21.52 -8.54 11.68
N SER A 134 -21.16 -9.82 11.56
CA SER A 134 -20.17 -10.43 12.43
C SER A 134 -18.74 -9.94 12.12
N PRO A 135 -17.82 -9.99 13.10
CA PRO A 135 -16.40 -9.74 12.90
C PRO A 135 -15.81 -10.56 11.72
N GLU A 136 -16.17 -11.83 11.62
CA GLU A 136 -15.67 -12.76 10.60
C GLU A 136 -16.13 -12.33 9.20
N ALA A 137 -17.40 -11.98 9.04
CA ALA A 137 -17.93 -11.47 7.78
C ALA A 137 -17.25 -10.17 7.32
N SER A 138 -16.76 -9.37 8.27
CA SER A 138 -15.99 -8.15 8.01
C SER A 138 -14.60 -8.48 7.46
N VAL A 139 -13.90 -9.43 8.08
CA VAL A 139 -12.58 -9.91 7.61
C VAL A 139 -12.70 -10.58 6.24
N GLU A 140 -13.70 -11.44 6.01
CA GLU A 140 -13.94 -12.06 4.71
C GLU A 140 -14.14 -11.03 3.60
N ARG A 141 -14.84 -9.92 3.90
CA ARG A 141 -15.02 -8.81 2.96
C ARG A 141 -13.73 -8.08 2.67
N PHE A 142 -12.91 -7.84 3.69
CA PHE A 142 -11.58 -7.27 3.48
C PHE A 142 -10.73 -8.17 2.58
N VAL A 143 -10.77 -9.49 2.78
CA VAL A 143 -10.06 -10.45 1.91
C VAL A 143 -10.58 -10.41 0.47
N ARG A 144 -11.90 -10.24 0.25
CA ARG A 144 -12.44 -10.01 -1.10
C ARG A 144 -11.90 -8.72 -1.72
N GLN A 145 -11.80 -7.64 -0.94
CA GLN A 145 -11.22 -6.38 -1.38
C GLN A 145 -9.73 -6.52 -1.72
N MET A 146 -8.94 -7.28 -0.93
CA MET A 146 -7.55 -7.61 -1.25
C MET A 146 -7.43 -8.35 -2.58
N ASN A 147 -8.30 -9.33 -2.83
CA ASN A 147 -8.30 -10.06 -4.10
C ASN A 147 -8.73 -9.18 -5.29
N LEU A 148 -9.57 -8.18 -5.08
CA LEU A 148 -9.89 -7.19 -6.12
C LEU A 148 -8.72 -6.24 -6.39
N VAL A 149 -7.96 -5.85 -5.37
CA VAL A 149 -6.69 -5.14 -5.56
C VAL A 149 -5.74 -5.99 -6.39
N ALA A 150 -5.58 -7.27 -6.04
CA ALA A 150 -4.74 -8.20 -6.81
C ALA A 150 -5.17 -8.28 -8.30
N GLN A 151 -6.47 -8.42 -8.56
CA GLN A 151 -7.01 -8.44 -9.93
C GLN A 151 -6.75 -7.13 -10.68
N ARG A 152 -6.93 -5.97 -10.03
CA ARG A 152 -6.66 -4.64 -10.63
C ARG A 152 -5.19 -4.46 -11.00
N LEU A 153 -4.29 -5.04 -10.21
CA LEU A 153 -2.84 -5.05 -10.46
C LEU A 153 -2.41 -6.11 -11.48
N GLY A 154 -3.33 -6.95 -11.96
CA GLY A 154 -3.01 -8.03 -12.90
C GLY A 154 -2.32 -9.23 -12.26
N MET A 155 -2.43 -9.41 -10.95
CA MET A 155 -1.86 -10.54 -10.19
C MET A 155 -2.70 -11.82 -10.39
N GLN A 156 -2.61 -12.40 -11.59
CA GLN A 156 -3.49 -13.48 -12.05
C GLN A 156 -3.27 -14.83 -11.34
N ARG A 157 -2.15 -15.00 -10.63
CA ARG A 157 -1.79 -16.24 -9.93
C ARG A 157 -1.77 -16.04 -8.42
N THR A 158 -2.53 -15.05 -7.94
CA THR A 158 -2.64 -14.73 -6.52
C THR A 158 -4.07 -14.97 -6.03
N THR A 159 -4.17 -15.56 -4.85
CA THR A 159 -5.41 -15.67 -4.08
C THR A 159 -5.09 -15.48 -2.61
N PHE A 160 -5.58 -14.38 -2.05
CA PHE A 160 -5.54 -14.12 -0.62
C PHE A 160 -6.74 -14.77 0.07
N ARG A 161 -6.52 -15.21 1.31
CA ARG A 161 -7.46 -15.97 2.14
C ARG A 161 -7.64 -15.34 3.52
N ASN A 162 -6.58 -14.73 4.03
CA ASN A 162 -6.57 -13.97 5.26
C ASN A 162 -5.66 -12.72 5.09
N PRO A 163 -5.76 -11.72 5.99
CA PRO A 163 -5.02 -10.46 5.86
C PRO A 163 -3.59 -10.52 6.43
N HIS A 164 -3.25 -11.59 7.15
CA HIS A 164 -1.96 -11.71 7.85
C HIS A 164 -0.96 -12.62 7.13
N GLY A 165 -1.42 -13.57 6.33
CA GLY A 165 -0.59 -14.54 5.64
C GLY A 165 -0.19 -15.76 6.47
N LEU A 166 -1.04 -16.18 7.41
CA LEU A 166 -0.87 -17.50 8.04
C LEU A 166 -1.31 -18.57 7.04
N ASP A 167 -0.77 -19.78 7.18
CA ASP A 167 -1.00 -20.87 6.25
C ASP A 167 -2.49 -21.25 6.19
N GLU A 168 -3.04 -21.22 4.99
CA GLU A 168 -4.43 -21.57 4.71
C GLU A 168 -4.53 -22.12 3.28
N GLU A 169 -5.42 -23.09 3.06
CA GLU A 169 -5.55 -23.75 1.76
C GLU A 169 -5.92 -22.75 0.65
N GLY A 170 -5.11 -22.76 -0.42
CA GLY A 170 -5.27 -21.83 -1.54
C GLY A 170 -4.86 -20.39 -1.23
N HIS A 171 -4.19 -20.12 -0.10
CA HIS A 171 -3.50 -18.85 0.15
C HIS A 171 -2.17 -18.82 -0.59
N VAL A 172 -2.17 -18.31 -1.82
CA VAL A 172 -1.02 -18.39 -2.72
C VAL A 172 -0.76 -17.08 -3.45
N SER A 173 0.50 -16.87 -3.82
CA SER A 173 0.93 -15.84 -4.75
C SER A 173 2.15 -16.34 -5.53
N THR A 174 2.77 -15.47 -6.33
CA THR A 174 4.00 -15.77 -7.07
C THR A 174 5.02 -14.68 -6.83
N ALA A 175 6.31 -14.94 -7.11
CA ALA A 175 7.34 -13.92 -6.96
C ALA A 175 7.05 -12.71 -7.87
N ARG A 176 6.55 -12.95 -9.09
CA ARG A 176 6.16 -11.90 -10.04
C ARG A 176 4.98 -11.06 -9.53
N ASP A 177 3.93 -11.71 -9.03
CA ASP A 177 2.75 -11.01 -8.54
C ASP A 177 3.10 -10.17 -7.30
N LEU A 178 3.90 -10.71 -6.38
CA LEU A 178 4.36 -9.97 -5.21
C LEU A 178 5.26 -8.80 -5.58
N ALA A 179 6.13 -8.94 -6.59
CA ALA A 179 6.93 -7.82 -7.07
C ALA A 179 6.05 -6.71 -7.68
N THR A 180 4.97 -7.09 -8.38
CA THR A 180 3.96 -6.17 -8.92
C THR A 180 3.22 -5.44 -7.79
N LEU A 181 2.82 -6.17 -6.75
CA LEU A 181 2.23 -5.60 -5.54
C LEU A 181 3.18 -4.60 -4.87
N THR A 182 4.46 -4.94 -4.73
CA THR A 182 5.47 -4.06 -4.12
C THR A 182 5.65 -2.77 -4.91
N ARG A 183 5.64 -2.82 -6.25
CA ARG A 183 5.65 -1.61 -7.10
C ARG A 183 4.47 -0.69 -6.77
N ALA A 184 3.27 -1.25 -6.66
CA ALA A 184 2.07 -0.47 -6.32
C ALA A 184 2.15 0.11 -4.90
N VAL A 185 2.67 -0.65 -3.93
CA VAL A 185 2.88 -0.17 -2.56
C VAL A 185 3.86 0.99 -2.50
N LEU A 186 4.98 0.91 -3.21
CA LEU A 186 6.01 1.96 -3.21
C LEU A 186 5.56 3.26 -3.87
N GLN A 187 4.52 3.22 -4.72
CA GLN A 187 3.88 4.41 -5.28
C GLN A 187 3.00 5.15 -4.26
N ARG A 188 2.72 4.56 -3.09
CA ARG A 188 1.99 5.22 -1.99
C ARG A 188 2.98 5.86 -1.03
N PRO A 189 3.13 7.21 -1.00
CA PRO A 189 4.13 7.88 -0.17
C PRO A 189 4.04 7.52 1.31
N GLU A 190 2.82 7.33 1.82
CA GLU A 190 2.52 6.92 3.18
C GLU A 190 3.09 5.53 3.51
N LEU A 191 2.93 4.55 2.63
CA LEU A 191 3.43 3.19 2.83
C LEU A 191 4.94 3.12 2.63
N ARG A 192 5.48 3.85 1.64
CA ARG A 192 6.92 3.96 1.42
C ARG A 192 7.63 4.50 2.66
N ARG A 193 7.08 5.55 3.29
CA ARG A 193 7.61 6.07 4.56
C ARG A 193 7.60 5.02 5.68
N ILE A 194 6.49 4.28 5.85
CA ILE A 194 6.39 3.25 6.89
C ILE A 194 7.44 2.16 6.67
N LEU A 195 7.59 1.65 5.45
CA LEU A 195 8.53 0.57 5.12
C LEU A 195 10.02 0.95 5.35
N GLN A 196 10.35 2.24 5.34
CA GLN A 196 11.70 2.75 5.60
C GLN A 196 11.99 2.98 7.09
N THR A 197 10.97 2.84 7.94
CA THR A 197 11.09 3.21 9.35
C THR A 197 11.69 2.04 10.14
N PRO A 198 12.85 2.22 10.82
CA PRO A 198 13.48 1.16 11.61
C PRO A 198 12.71 0.86 12.91
N SER A 199 12.15 1.90 13.54
CA SER A 199 11.32 1.77 14.73
C SER A 199 10.27 2.87 14.80
N TYR A 200 9.15 2.54 15.41
CA TYR A 200 8.02 3.46 15.59
C TYR A 200 7.54 3.40 17.04
N SER A 201 7.21 4.58 17.58
CA SER A 201 6.68 4.73 18.93
C SER A 201 5.51 5.71 18.92
N ASN A 202 4.36 5.28 19.44
CA ASN A 202 3.20 6.12 19.65
C ASN A 202 2.45 5.66 20.91
N GLY A 203 2.53 6.45 21.98
CA GLY A 203 1.93 6.11 23.27
C GLY A 203 2.46 4.76 23.81
N PRO A 204 1.58 3.77 24.05
CA PRO A 204 2.00 2.46 24.56
C PRO A 204 2.60 1.55 23.47
N TYR A 205 2.49 1.91 22.19
CA TYR A 205 2.92 1.07 21.09
C TYR A 205 4.35 1.40 20.68
N VAL A 206 5.25 0.44 20.87
CA VAL A 206 6.64 0.52 20.42
C VAL A 206 6.92 -0.71 19.56
N VAL A 207 7.25 -0.50 18.29
CA VAL A 207 7.53 -1.58 17.33
C VAL A 207 8.83 -1.32 16.59
N GLU A 208 9.55 -2.41 16.31
CA GLU A 208 10.77 -2.41 15.53
C GLU A 208 10.60 -3.23 14.27
N THR A 209 11.31 -2.87 13.21
CA THR A 209 11.27 -3.62 11.96
C THR A 209 11.88 -5.01 12.14
N THR A 210 11.18 -6.01 11.62
CA THR A 210 11.70 -7.38 11.50
C THR A 210 12.75 -7.52 10.39
N ASN A 211 12.85 -6.53 9.50
CA ASN A 211 13.78 -6.54 8.38
C ASN A 211 15.16 -6.00 8.80
N ARG A 212 16.16 -6.88 8.80
CA ARG A 212 17.53 -6.55 9.23
C ARG A 212 18.30 -5.71 8.21
N LEU A 213 17.86 -5.68 6.95
CA LEU A 213 18.54 -4.90 5.91
C LEU A 213 18.24 -3.41 6.01
N VAL A 214 17.20 -3.01 6.74
CA VAL A 214 16.89 -1.59 7.01
C VAL A 214 18.07 -0.95 7.76
N GLY A 215 18.68 0.07 7.15
CA GLY A 215 19.86 0.74 7.68
C GLY A 215 21.19 -0.01 7.46
N GLN A 216 21.17 -1.21 6.86
CA GLN A 216 22.39 -1.99 6.55
C GLN A 216 22.67 -2.05 5.04
N TYR A 217 21.66 -2.29 4.22
CA TYR A 217 21.84 -2.35 2.76
C TYR A 217 21.77 -0.94 2.14
N PRO A 218 22.79 -0.49 1.38
CA PRO A 218 22.82 0.85 0.81
C PRO A 218 21.65 1.10 -0.14
N GLY A 219 20.90 2.17 0.13
CA GLY A 219 19.77 2.59 -0.68
C GLY A 219 18.47 1.83 -0.41
N LEU A 220 18.37 1.01 0.64
CA LEU A 220 17.12 0.29 0.93
C LEU A 220 15.97 1.27 1.21
N ILE A 221 14.88 1.15 0.45
CA ILE A 221 13.70 2.01 0.52
C ILE A 221 12.44 1.27 0.98
N GLY A 222 12.54 -0.02 1.29
CA GLY A 222 11.45 -0.79 1.88
C GLY A 222 11.64 -2.29 1.69
N GLY A 223 10.87 -3.08 2.44
CA GLY A 223 10.89 -4.53 2.32
C GLY A 223 9.88 -5.18 3.27
N LYS A 224 9.69 -6.49 3.14
CA LYS A 224 8.85 -7.26 4.06
C LYS A 224 9.35 -8.68 4.20
N THR A 225 9.42 -9.15 5.44
CA THR A 225 9.73 -10.53 5.81
C THR A 225 8.46 -11.40 5.83
N GLY A 226 8.60 -12.69 5.52
CA GLY A 226 7.53 -13.68 5.65
C GLY A 226 8.07 -15.06 5.97
N ILE A 227 7.58 -15.67 7.03
CA ILE A 227 7.95 -17.02 7.45
C ILE A 227 6.67 -17.75 7.89
N THR A 228 6.44 -18.93 7.34
CA THR A 228 5.50 -19.94 7.80
C THR A 228 6.04 -21.33 7.45
N ASP A 229 5.43 -22.39 7.97
CA ASP A 229 5.85 -23.76 7.66
C ASP A 229 5.67 -24.08 6.16
N ALA A 230 4.58 -23.64 5.54
CA ALA A 230 4.35 -23.88 4.11
C ALA A 230 5.18 -22.96 3.20
N ALA A 231 5.50 -21.74 3.64
CA ALA A 231 6.22 -20.77 2.82
C ALA A 231 7.75 -20.88 2.91
N GLY A 232 8.29 -21.47 3.99
CA GLY A 232 9.70 -21.36 4.33
C GLY A 232 10.09 -19.90 4.60
N TYR A 233 11.35 -19.53 4.32
CA TYR A 233 11.83 -18.17 4.52
C TYR A 233 11.68 -17.34 3.25
N SER A 234 10.87 -16.29 3.32
CA SER A 234 10.54 -15.43 2.20
C SER A 234 10.79 -13.95 2.52
N LEU A 235 11.20 -13.18 1.52
CA LEU A 235 11.66 -11.81 1.70
C LEU A 235 11.37 -10.98 0.45
N ILE A 236 10.88 -9.76 0.64
CA ILE A 236 10.79 -8.72 -0.37
C ILE A 236 11.72 -7.60 0.04
N GLU A 237 12.52 -7.09 -0.89
CA GLU A 237 13.34 -5.90 -0.67
C GLU A 237 13.21 -4.96 -1.87
N ALA A 238 13.30 -3.67 -1.60
CA ALA A 238 13.37 -2.63 -2.60
C ALA A 238 14.47 -1.63 -2.24
N ALA A 239 15.33 -1.31 -3.19
CA ALA A 239 16.42 -0.37 -3.02
C ALA A 239 16.48 0.63 -4.18
N GLU A 240 17.05 1.80 -3.91
CA GLU A 240 17.29 2.86 -4.87
C GLU A 240 18.77 3.23 -4.90
N ARG A 241 19.39 3.20 -6.09
CA ARG A 241 20.77 3.64 -6.33
C ARG A 241 20.83 4.37 -7.66
N ASP A 242 21.51 5.52 -7.68
CA ASP A 242 21.74 6.31 -8.90
C ASP A 242 20.47 6.61 -9.73
N GLY A 243 19.34 6.84 -9.03
CA GLY A 243 18.04 7.11 -9.65
C GLY A 243 17.30 5.87 -10.16
N HIS A 244 17.84 4.67 -9.98
CA HIS A 244 17.18 3.42 -10.32
C HIS A 244 16.59 2.75 -9.09
N THR A 245 15.32 2.36 -9.17
CA THR A 245 14.68 1.50 -8.16
C THR A 245 14.76 0.04 -8.60
N VAL A 246 15.22 -0.85 -7.72
CA VAL A 246 15.18 -2.31 -7.91
C VAL A 246 14.29 -2.92 -6.85
N ILE A 247 13.45 -3.89 -7.25
CA ILE A 247 12.62 -4.69 -6.35
C ILE A 247 13.00 -6.15 -6.53
N VAL A 248 13.26 -6.84 -5.42
CA VAL A 248 13.51 -8.29 -5.42
C VAL A 248 12.50 -9.00 -4.55
N VAL A 249 12.13 -10.21 -4.96
CA VAL A 249 11.30 -11.12 -4.17
C VAL A 249 11.96 -12.48 -4.12
N ILE A 250 12.07 -13.02 -2.91
CA ILE A 250 12.62 -14.32 -2.56
C ILE A 250 11.52 -15.13 -1.90
N LEU A 251 11.21 -16.32 -2.42
CA LEU A 251 10.20 -17.22 -1.86
C LEU A 251 10.78 -18.61 -1.60
N GLY A 252 10.53 -19.16 -0.42
CA GLY A 252 10.93 -20.52 -0.06
C GLY A 252 12.44 -20.74 -0.03
N SER A 253 13.18 -19.85 0.62
CA SER A 253 14.59 -20.04 0.95
C SER A 253 14.73 -20.67 2.36
N THR A 254 15.97 -20.90 2.79
CA THR A 254 16.29 -21.38 4.14
C THR A 254 16.57 -20.24 5.10
N ARG A 255 16.56 -20.54 6.40
CA ARG A 255 16.86 -19.57 7.47
C ARG A 255 18.22 -18.90 7.30
N GLU A 256 19.19 -19.65 6.81
CA GLU A 256 20.59 -19.24 6.66
C GLU A 256 20.79 -18.41 5.38
N ALA A 257 20.01 -18.66 4.33
CA ALA A 257 20.30 -18.14 2.99
C ALA A 257 19.43 -16.95 2.57
N TRP A 258 18.19 -16.84 3.02
CA TRP A 258 17.20 -15.87 2.50
C TRP A 258 17.65 -14.40 2.40
N TYR A 259 18.38 -13.87 3.40
CA TYR A 259 18.96 -12.52 3.33
C TYR A 259 20.11 -12.43 2.32
N ASN A 260 20.97 -13.44 2.27
CA ASN A 260 22.07 -13.51 1.32
C ASN A 260 21.56 -13.67 -0.13
N ASP A 261 20.48 -14.43 -0.33
CA ASP A 261 19.79 -14.52 -1.61
C ASP A 261 19.28 -13.14 -2.06
N ALA A 262 18.66 -12.37 -1.16
CA ALA A 262 18.14 -11.04 -1.48
C ALA A 262 19.26 -10.03 -1.79
N VAL A 263 20.34 -10.02 -1.00
CA VAL A 263 21.50 -9.13 -1.22
C VAL A 263 22.16 -9.42 -2.57
N GLN A 264 22.48 -10.69 -2.85
CA GLN A 264 23.07 -11.08 -4.14
C GLN A 264 22.18 -10.70 -5.31
N LEU A 265 20.87 -10.86 -5.17
CA LEU A 265 19.92 -10.54 -6.23
C LEU A 265 19.75 -9.04 -6.45
N LEU A 266 19.76 -8.24 -5.37
CA LEU A 266 19.76 -6.77 -5.49
C LEU A 266 21.03 -6.28 -6.17
N ASP A 267 22.20 -6.76 -5.75
CA ASP A 267 23.48 -6.35 -6.33
C ASP A 267 23.56 -6.75 -7.81
N TYR A 268 23.20 -7.99 -8.15
CA TYR A 268 23.10 -8.43 -9.55
C TYR A 268 22.18 -7.52 -10.37
N ALA A 269 21.00 -7.17 -9.85
CA ALA A 269 20.04 -6.35 -10.57
C ALA A 269 20.54 -4.91 -10.81
N PHE A 270 21.25 -4.32 -9.84
CA PHE A 270 21.90 -3.02 -10.05
C PHE A 270 23.02 -3.10 -11.08
N ASP A 271 23.83 -4.16 -11.07
CA ASP A 271 24.90 -4.35 -12.06
C ASP A 271 24.33 -4.53 -13.48
N GLN A 272 23.18 -5.20 -13.63
CA GLN A 272 22.45 -5.32 -14.90
C GLN A 272 21.96 -3.96 -15.44
N LEU A 273 21.48 -3.09 -14.54
CA LEU A 273 21.06 -1.73 -14.91
C LEU A 273 22.26 -0.85 -15.30
N ALA A 274 23.36 -0.93 -14.54
CA ALA A 274 24.59 -0.17 -14.80
C ALA A 274 25.31 -0.60 -16.09
N SER A 275 25.28 -1.89 -16.41
CA SER A 275 25.93 -2.45 -17.62
C SER A 275 25.16 -2.15 -18.91
N GLY A 276 24.03 -1.43 -18.84
CA GLY A 276 23.25 -1.06 -20.02
C GLY A 276 22.76 -2.26 -20.80
N GLY A 277 22.28 -3.31 -20.12
CA GLY A 277 21.68 -4.51 -20.74
C GLY A 277 20.48 -4.15 -21.63
N ILE A 278 20.76 -3.64 -22.83
CA ILE A 278 19.84 -3.44 -23.94
C ILE A 278 19.68 -4.81 -24.61
N GLY A 279 18.94 -5.68 -23.95
CA GLY A 279 18.23 -6.76 -24.63
C GLY A 279 16.93 -6.19 -25.16
N ASN A 280 16.95 -5.61 -26.36
CA ASN A 280 15.75 -5.34 -27.14
C ASN A 280 15.15 -6.70 -27.57
N GLU A 281 14.46 -7.39 -26.68
CA GLU A 281 13.32 -8.20 -27.09
C GLU A 281 12.10 -7.29 -26.97
N PRO A 282 11.60 -6.71 -28.08
CA PRO A 282 10.36 -5.97 -28.02
C PRO A 282 9.28 -6.91 -27.51
N VAL A 283 8.63 -6.53 -26.41
CA VAL A 283 7.34 -7.12 -26.04
C VAL A 283 6.44 -6.96 -27.25
N ASN A 284 6.16 -8.07 -27.93
CA ASN A 284 5.33 -8.10 -29.12
C ASN A 284 3.96 -7.52 -28.76
N GLU A 285 3.66 -6.31 -29.23
CA GLU A 285 2.38 -5.59 -29.02
C GLU A 285 1.16 -6.31 -29.64
N ARG A 286 1.28 -7.58 -30.04
CA ARG A 286 0.20 -8.36 -30.68
C ARG A 286 -0.78 -9.05 -29.74
N THR A 287 -0.75 -8.81 -28.41
CA THR A 287 -1.75 -9.41 -27.49
C THR A 287 -2.67 -8.41 -26.79
N LEU A 288 -2.74 -7.15 -27.24
CA LEU A 288 -3.80 -6.23 -26.81
C LEU A 288 -4.43 -5.56 -28.04
N GLY A 289 -5.39 -6.26 -28.64
CA GLY A 289 -6.27 -5.69 -29.64
C GLY A 289 -7.13 -4.58 -29.03
N VAL A 290 -6.70 -3.34 -29.20
CA VAL A 290 -7.57 -2.17 -29.13
C VAL A 290 -7.32 -1.36 -30.40
N ALA A 291 -8.36 -1.28 -31.23
CA ALA A 291 -8.36 -0.58 -32.49
C ALA A 291 -7.96 0.89 -32.31
N ARG A 292 -6.89 1.31 -32.98
CA ARG A 292 -6.57 2.73 -33.19
C ARG A 292 -7.53 3.24 -34.27
N THR A 293 -8.47 4.09 -33.87
CA THR A 293 -9.20 4.93 -34.82
C THR A 293 -8.27 5.99 -35.38
N ALA A 294 -8.36 6.17 -36.69
CA ALA A 294 -7.56 7.09 -37.48
C ALA A 294 -7.78 8.56 -37.06
N THR A 295 -6.68 9.31 -37.09
CA THR A 295 -6.60 10.76 -36.97
C THR A 295 -7.36 11.45 -38.09
N ALA A 296 -8.27 12.37 -37.75
CA ALA A 296 -8.75 13.40 -38.66
C ALA A 296 -7.95 14.68 -38.40
N GLU A 297 -7.25 15.14 -39.43
CA GLU A 297 -6.58 16.45 -39.47
C GLU A 297 -7.60 17.57 -39.63
N GLY A 298 -7.31 18.72 -38.99
CA GLY A 298 -7.83 20.03 -39.38
C GLY A 298 -8.88 20.64 -38.44
N ALA A 299 -8.42 21.45 -37.47
CA ALA A 299 -9.11 22.66 -37.03
C ALA A 299 -8.16 23.50 -36.15
N GLU A 300 -8.13 24.80 -36.44
CA GLU A 300 -7.19 25.82 -35.95
C GLU A 300 -7.17 26.00 -34.42
N ALA A 301 -5.97 26.27 -33.90
CA ALA A 301 -5.71 26.56 -32.49
C ALA A 301 -6.21 27.96 -32.11
N MET A 302 -7.12 28.04 -31.15
CA MET A 302 -7.44 29.26 -30.41
C MET A 302 -6.84 29.14 -29.00
N GLU A 303 -5.81 29.93 -28.73
CA GLU A 303 -5.13 30.04 -27.43
C GLU A 303 -6.10 30.55 -26.32
N PRO A 304 -6.34 29.81 -25.22
CA PRO A 304 -7.08 30.35 -24.09
C PRO A 304 -6.15 31.10 -23.13
N ARG A 305 -6.38 32.42 -23.02
CA ARG A 305 -5.79 33.30 -22.00
C ARG A 305 -6.11 32.78 -20.59
N ALA A 306 -5.07 32.58 -19.77
CA ALA A 306 -5.21 32.23 -18.36
C ALA A 306 -5.91 33.36 -17.58
N LEU A 307 -7.07 33.03 -17.00
CA LEU A 307 -7.79 33.88 -16.06
C LEU A 307 -7.12 33.73 -14.68
N MET A 308 -6.35 34.74 -14.25
CA MET A 308 -5.85 34.79 -12.88
C MET A 308 -6.96 35.27 -11.94
N VAL A 309 -7.47 34.37 -11.11
CA VAL A 309 -8.36 34.70 -10.00
C VAL A 309 -7.53 34.71 -8.72
N HIS A 310 -7.41 35.88 -8.07
CA HIS A 310 -6.88 35.99 -6.73
C HIS A 310 -7.90 35.46 -5.72
N VAL A 311 -7.55 34.38 -5.03
CA VAL A 311 -8.30 33.88 -3.86
C VAL A 311 -7.70 34.55 -2.62
N PRO A 312 -8.48 35.28 -1.80
CA PRO A 312 -8.00 35.83 -0.55
C PRO A 312 -7.72 34.69 0.44
N THR A 313 -6.55 34.72 1.09
CA THR A 313 -6.26 33.87 2.25
C THR A 313 -7.19 34.27 3.39
N SER A 314 -8.19 33.44 3.70
CA SER A 314 -9.07 33.68 4.84
C SER A 314 -8.39 33.29 6.14
N ASP A 315 -8.39 34.27 7.04
CA ASP A 315 -7.92 34.28 8.40
C ASP A 315 -8.40 33.13 9.29
N SER A 316 -7.57 32.85 10.28
CA SER A 316 -7.87 32.06 11.47
C SER A 316 -9.09 32.57 12.23
N ARG A 317 -10.06 31.66 12.49
CA ARG A 317 -10.95 31.53 13.68
C ARG A 317 -12.39 31.20 13.29
N SER A 318 -12.75 29.92 13.42
CA SER A 318 -14.09 29.52 13.88
C SER A 318 -14.01 28.13 14.51
N THR A 319 -13.80 28.11 15.82
CA THR A 319 -14.11 26.97 16.69
C THR A 319 -15.63 26.80 16.75
N GLN A 320 -16.17 25.77 16.12
CA GLN A 320 -17.48 25.20 16.47
C GLN A 320 -17.35 23.68 16.52
N LEU A 321 -17.16 23.20 17.74
CA LEU A 321 -17.32 21.80 18.13
C LEU A 321 -18.78 21.40 17.91
N TRP A 322 -19.01 20.31 17.18
CA TRP A 322 -20.35 19.74 16.99
C TRP A 322 -20.42 18.36 17.65
N ILE A 323 -21.38 18.26 18.56
CA ILE A 323 -21.67 17.13 19.45
C ILE A 323 -22.71 16.24 18.74
N TRP A 324 -22.51 14.92 18.76
CA TRP A 324 -23.50 13.96 18.27
C TRP A 324 -24.77 13.99 19.14
N PRO A 325 -26.00 14.01 18.56
CA PRO A 325 -27.21 13.96 19.34
C PRO A 325 -27.45 12.54 19.91
N ALA A 326 -27.90 12.53 21.16
CA ALA A 326 -28.25 11.35 21.93
C ALA A 326 -29.49 10.64 21.35
N SER A 327 -29.30 9.40 20.90
CA SER A 327 -30.39 8.44 20.66
C SER A 327 -29.93 7.01 20.97
N ALA A 328 -29.38 6.82 22.18
CA ALA A 328 -29.13 5.51 22.78
C ALA A 328 -29.53 5.46 24.28
N LEU A 329 -30.55 6.25 24.68
CA LEU A 329 -31.01 6.34 26.08
C LEU A 329 -32.42 5.82 26.34
N THR A 330 -33.01 5.03 25.44
CA THR A 330 -34.35 4.42 25.68
C THR A 330 -34.38 2.89 25.63
N ALA A 331 -33.22 2.22 25.69
CA ALA A 331 -33.15 0.75 25.83
C ALA A 331 -32.38 0.25 27.08
N ALA A 332 -31.94 1.15 27.97
CA ALA A 332 -31.20 0.81 29.19
C ALA A 332 -31.95 1.14 30.51
N ALA A 333 -33.23 1.51 30.45
CA ALA A 333 -34.04 1.86 31.62
C ALA A 333 -34.99 0.75 32.11
N VAL A 334 -35.01 -0.44 31.48
CA VAL A 334 -35.86 -1.57 31.92
C VAL A 334 -35.05 -2.77 32.46
N THR A 335 -33.72 -2.79 32.30
CA THR A 335 -32.86 -3.86 32.84
C THR A 335 -32.04 -3.47 34.08
N GLY A 336 -32.15 -2.21 34.53
CA GLY A 336 -31.39 -1.66 35.66
C GLY A 336 -32.09 -1.72 37.02
N VAL A 337 -33.36 -2.17 37.09
CA VAL A 337 -34.15 -2.20 38.34
C VAL A 337 -34.26 -3.61 38.95
N LEU A 338 -33.64 -4.64 38.34
CA LEU A 338 -33.76 -6.03 38.81
C LEU A 338 -32.45 -6.70 39.27
N LEU A 339 -31.35 -5.95 39.44
CA LEU A 339 -30.05 -6.48 39.90
C LEU A 339 -29.46 -5.79 41.14
N MET A 340 -30.22 -4.91 41.81
CA MET A 340 -29.81 -4.25 43.07
C MET A 340 -30.31 -4.96 44.34
N SER A 341 -30.68 -6.23 44.24
CA SER A 341 -31.02 -7.07 45.40
C SER A 341 -30.44 -8.47 45.24
N LEU A 342 -29.13 -8.63 45.49
CA LEU A 342 -28.38 -9.85 45.86
C LEU A 342 -26.88 -9.59 45.61
N PRO A 343 -26.09 -9.12 46.60
CA PRO A 343 -25.51 -10.06 47.57
C PRO A 343 -25.26 -9.45 48.97
N VAL A 344 -26.07 -9.85 49.95
CA VAL A 344 -25.76 -9.74 51.41
C VAL A 344 -25.59 -11.13 52.05
N LEU A 345 -25.56 -12.21 51.26
CA LEU A 345 -25.64 -13.57 51.79
C LEU A 345 -24.55 -14.52 51.22
N ALA A 346 -23.27 -14.16 51.36
CA ALA A 346 -22.17 -15.14 51.17
C ALA A 346 -20.85 -14.76 51.89
N ALA A 347 -20.91 -13.89 52.91
CA ALA A 347 -19.73 -13.48 53.70
C ALA A 347 -19.73 -14.02 55.14
N MET A 348 -20.50 -15.09 55.41
CA MET A 348 -20.37 -15.87 56.64
C MET A 348 -20.37 -17.34 56.27
N VAL A 349 -19.49 -18.10 56.92
CA VAL A 349 -19.23 -19.55 56.81
C VAL A 349 -17.84 -19.84 56.23
N VAL A 350 -16.93 -20.03 57.20
CA VAL A 350 -15.63 -20.72 57.19
C VAL A 350 -14.37 -19.84 57.15
N ALA A 351 -14.15 -19.17 58.27
CA ALA A 351 -12.85 -19.25 58.93
C ALA A 351 -12.82 -20.50 59.82
N ARG A 352 -11.89 -21.45 59.60
CA ARG A 352 -11.14 -22.18 60.65
C ARG A 352 -10.23 -23.30 60.10
N ARG A 353 -9.02 -23.34 60.68
CA ARG A 353 -7.94 -24.38 60.63
C ARG A 353 -7.03 -24.26 59.40
N SER A 354 -5.69 -24.19 59.48
CA SER A 354 -4.69 -24.39 60.55
C SER A 354 -3.30 -24.02 59.99
N SER A 355 -2.40 -23.42 60.80
CA SER A 355 -0.92 -23.33 60.55
C SER A 355 -0.22 -24.65 60.99
N PRO A 356 1.13 -24.90 60.91
CA PRO A 356 2.28 -24.05 60.48
C PRO A 356 3.44 -24.80 59.72
N THR A 357 4.64 -24.17 59.63
CA THR A 357 6.04 -24.65 59.38
C THR A 357 6.57 -24.58 57.93
N ALA A 358 7.84 -24.25 57.60
CA ALA A 358 9.04 -23.76 58.31
C ALA A 358 10.11 -23.22 57.30
N ALA A 359 10.98 -22.31 57.78
CA ALA A 359 12.40 -22.03 57.43
C ALA A 359 12.77 -21.66 55.96
N ARG A 360 13.78 -20.83 55.61
CA ARG A 360 15.03 -20.42 56.25
C ARG A 360 15.68 -19.23 55.49
N ALA A 361 16.27 -18.28 56.22
CA ALA A 361 17.46 -17.42 55.99
C ALA A 361 17.81 -16.90 54.57
N ARG A 362 18.25 -15.64 54.34
CA ARG A 362 19.28 -14.78 54.98
C ARG A 362 18.98 -13.31 54.58
N ARG A 363 18.91 -12.26 55.41
CA ARG A 363 19.99 -11.52 56.12
C ARG A 363 21.17 -11.20 55.17
N LEU A 364 21.47 -9.95 54.76
CA LEU A 364 21.92 -8.85 55.61
C LEU A 364 22.26 -7.57 54.79
N HIS A 365 22.15 -6.41 55.46
CA HIS A 365 22.90 -5.14 55.33
C HIS A 365 22.54 -4.08 54.25
N SER A 366 21.77 -3.08 54.72
CA SER A 366 21.88 -1.63 54.48
C SER A 366 23.27 -1.07 54.92
N PRO A 367 23.66 0.22 54.75
CA PRO A 367 22.86 1.48 54.74
C PRO A 367 23.21 2.49 53.60
N ARG A 368 22.31 3.36 53.11
CA ARG A 368 21.76 4.63 53.63
C ARG A 368 22.72 5.85 53.51
N VAL A 369 22.10 7.03 53.23
CA VAL A 369 22.60 8.43 53.37
C VAL A 369 23.19 9.02 52.06
N ALA A 370 22.89 10.22 51.55
CA ALA A 370 22.12 11.38 52.01
C ALA A 370 21.60 12.23 50.82
N ARG A 371 20.65 13.09 51.17
CA ARG A 371 20.14 14.28 50.45
C ARG A 371 21.28 15.24 50.08
N HIS A 372 21.16 15.94 48.95
CA HIS A 372 21.16 17.41 48.97
C HIS A 372 20.57 18.02 47.70
N ALA A 373 19.84 19.11 47.92
CA ALA A 373 19.16 19.93 46.95
C ALA A 373 20.07 21.05 46.47
N SER A 374 19.89 21.52 45.23
CA SER A 374 19.92 22.96 44.90
C SER A 374 19.63 23.17 43.41
N ARG A 375 18.58 23.95 43.12
CA ARG A 375 18.49 24.80 41.91
C ARG A 375 19.37 26.04 42.14
N PRO A 376 19.79 26.75 41.08
CA PRO A 376 18.95 27.89 40.66
C PRO A 376 18.81 28.05 39.14
N ARG A 377 17.73 28.78 38.81
CA ARG A 377 17.44 29.46 37.54
C ARG A 377 18.56 30.45 37.16
N SER A 378 18.79 30.62 35.86
CA SER A 378 19.06 31.94 35.28
C SER A 378 18.40 32.06 33.91
N GLU A 379 17.59 33.12 33.77
CA GLU A 379 17.16 33.68 32.51
C GLU A 379 18.36 34.34 31.82
N ASN A 380 18.42 34.30 30.49
CA ASN A 380 18.85 35.50 29.79
C ASN A 380 18.20 35.62 28.40
N ARG A 381 17.81 36.85 28.11
CA ARG A 381 16.99 37.30 26.99
C ARG A 381 17.82 38.32 26.22
N ARG A 382 17.69 38.28 24.89
CA ARG A 382 17.81 39.39 23.89
C ARG A 382 19.01 39.45 22.94
N SER A 383 18.62 39.90 21.74
CA SER A 383 19.32 40.58 20.63
C SER A 383 20.36 39.75 19.85
N GLY A 384 20.28 39.58 18.54
CA GLY A 384 19.75 40.49 17.52
C GLY A 384 20.88 41.32 16.93
N THR A 385 21.54 40.81 15.89
CA THR A 385 22.34 41.63 14.95
C THR A 385 22.26 41.02 13.56
N ALA A 386 21.84 41.85 12.61
CA ALA A 386 21.91 41.60 11.18
C ALA A 386 23.37 41.66 10.70
N ARG A 387 23.76 40.79 9.78
CA ARG A 387 24.97 40.99 8.98
C ARG A 387 24.76 40.55 7.54
N ALA A 388 25.18 41.44 6.65
CA ALA A 388 24.92 41.48 5.24
C ALA A 388 25.68 40.42 4.40
N LEU A 389 24.97 39.98 3.37
CA LEU A 389 25.38 39.58 2.02
C LEU A 389 26.89 39.56 1.70
N ARG A 390 27.39 38.37 1.36
CA ARG A 390 28.42 38.18 0.32
C ARG A 390 28.07 36.94 -0.51
N GLY A 391 28.04 37.14 -1.82
CA GLY A 391 27.55 36.17 -2.79
C GLY A 391 28.38 34.91 -2.87
N GLN A 392 27.67 33.79 -3.05
CA GLN A 392 28.18 32.63 -3.75
C GLN A 392 27.22 32.37 -4.91
N THR A 393 27.79 32.37 -6.10
CA THR A 393 27.16 32.04 -7.37
C THR A 393 26.61 30.62 -7.30
N SER A 394 25.28 30.48 -7.25
CA SER A 394 24.62 29.19 -7.40
C SER A 394 24.83 28.70 -8.83
N ALA A 395 25.45 27.53 -8.98
CA ALA A 395 25.34 26.75 -10.20
C ALA A 395 23.86 26.57 -10.52
N VAL A 396 23.46 26.94 -11.74
CA VAL A 396 22.08 26.83 -12.22
C VAL A 396 21.74 25.35 -12.30
N GLU A 397 20.97 24.88 -11.32
CA GLU A 397 20.29 23.60 -11.34
C GLU A 397 19.38 23.60 -12.60
N PRO A 398 19.45 22.57 -13.48
CA PRO A 398 18.60 22.56 -14.66
C PRO A 398 17.16 22.53 -14.18
N ALA A 399 16.40 23.54 -14.59
CA ALA A 399 15.00 23.72 -14.23
C ALA A 399 14.26 22.39 -14.40
N ARG A 400 13.86 21.76 -13.28
CA ARG A 400 12.87 20.70 -13.29
C ARG A 400 11.71 21.23 -14.10
N ARG A 401 11.48 20.68 -15.30
CA ARG A 401 10.26 20.93 -16.05
C ARG A 401 9.13 20.60 -15.09
N ALA A 402 8.47 21.62 -14.56
CA ALA A 402 7.24 21.45 -13.83
C ALA A 402 6.31 20.72 -14.79
N ALA A 403 6.06 19.44 -14.52
CA ALA A 403 5.04 18.71 -15.24
C ALA A 403 3.77 19.56 -15.10
N LEU A 404 3.25 20.05 -16.22
CA LEU A 404 1.92 20.66 -16.25
C LEU A 404 0.95 19.56 -15.80
N VAL A 405 0.63 19.55 -14.51
CA VAL A 405 -0.45 18.71 -13.99
C VAL A 405 -1.71 19.35 -14.53
N SER A 406 -2.22 18.79 -15.63
CA SER A 406 -3.54 19.12 -16.14
C SER A 406 -4.54 18.88 -15.02
N PHE A 407 -5.08 19.96 -14.45
CA PHE A 407 -6.10 19.87 -13.42
C PHE A 407 -7.42 19.51 -14.10
N ASP A 408 -7.80 18.23 -14.03
CA ASP A 408 -9.13 17.81 -14.44
C ASP A 408 -10.15 18.28 -13.38
N PRO A 409 -11.01 19.28 -13.68
CA PRO A 409 -11.97 19.80 -12.71
C PRO A 409 -12.96 18.72 -12.26
N ALA A 410 -13.18 17.67 -13.05
CA ALA A 410 -14.05 16.55 -12.67
C ALA A 410 -13.54 15.83 -11.42
N VAL A 411 -12.23 15.80 -11.16
CA VAL A 411 -11.65 15.18 -9.95
C VAL A 411 -12.14 15.88 -8.69
N ALA A 412 -12.08 17.21 -8.65
CA ALA A 412 -12.50 17.98 -7.48
C ALA A 412 -14.01 17.89 -7.23
N VAL A 413 -14.81 17.83 -8.30
CA VAL A 413 -16.27 17.64 -8.24
C VAL A 413 -16.60 16.22 -7.76
N ALA A 414 -15.98 15.19 -8.33
CA ALA A 414 -16.18 13.82 -7.90
C ALA A 414 -15.76 13.62 -6.43
N GLN A 415 -14.68 14.27 -5.98
CA GLN A 415 -14.28 14.24 -4.57
C GLN A 415 -15.34 14.86 -3.64
N ARG A 416 -16.10 15.88 -4.06
CA ARG A 416 -17.27 16.36 -3.29
C ARG A 416 -18.33 15.26 -3.19
N GLY A 417 -18.58 14.56 -4.29
CA GLY A 417 -19.48 13.40 -4.32
C GLY A 417 -19.03 12.29 -3.36
N VAL A 418 -17.74 11.97 -3.33
CA VAL A 418 -17.16 11.00 -2.38
C VAL A 418 -17.38 11.46 -0.93
N ARG A 419 -17.06 12.72 -0.61
CA ARG A 419 -17.27 13.28 0.74
C ARG A 419 -18.74 13.25 1.17
N ALA A 420 -19.66 13.59 0.27
CA ALA A 420 -21.09 13.53 0.52
C ALA A 420 -21.55 12.08 0.77
N GLY A 421 -21.12 11.14 -0.09
CA GLY A 421 -21.49 9.73 0.03
C GLY A 421 -20.98 9.09 1.33
N ARG A 422 -19.77 9.45 1.78
CA ARG A 422 -19.21 9.01 3.07
C ARG A 422 -20.01 9.50 4.27
N ARG A 423 -20.62 10.70 4.19
CA ARG A 423 -21.52 11.23 5.23
C ARG A 423 -22.93 10.64 5.18
N GLY A 424 -23.24 9.83 4.17
CA GLY A 424 -24.59 9.30 3.95
C GLY A 424 -25.51 10.24 3.15
N ASP A 425 -25.00 11.36 2.62
CA ASP A 425 -25.74 12.29 1.77
C ASP A 425 -25.86 11.74 0.33
N ILE A 426 -26.52 10.59 0.16
CA ILE A 426 -26.50 9.81 -1.09
C ILE A 426 -27.03 10.59 -2.30
N ALA A 427 -28.05 11.43 -2.12
CA ALA A 427 -28.59 12.26 -3.19
C ALA A 427 -27.59 13.32 -3.67
N VAL A 428 -26.88 13.96 -2.73
CA VAL A 428 -25.82 14.95 -3.05
C VAL A 428 -24.64 14.25 -3.72
N ALA A 429 -24.27 13.06 -3.25
CA ALA A 429 -23.24 12.25 -3.87
C ALA A 429 -23.54 11.94 -5.34
N GLU A 430 -24.76 11.46 -5.63
CA GLU A 430 -25.21 11.16 -6.99
C GLU A 430 -25.15 12.41 -7.90
N GLU A 431 -25.65 13.55 -7.43
CA GLU A 431 -25.66 14.81 -8.19
C GLU A 431 -24.24 15.29 -8.52
N GLU A 432 -23.32 15.26 -7.55
CA GLU A 432 -21.91 15.64 -7.76
C GLU A 432 -21.20 14.66 -8.72
N PHE A 433 -21.47 13.35 -8.62
CA PHE A 433 -20.93 12.39 -9.59
C PHE A 433 -21.45 12.64 -11.01
N VAL A 434 -22.74 12.98 -11.16
CA VAL A 434 -23.29 13.38 -12.47
C VAL A 434 -22.58 14.63 -12.98
N ASN A 435 -22.36 15.63 -12.12
CA ASN A 435 -21.67 16.86 -12.50
C ASN A 435 -20.21 16.60 -12.92
N ALA A 436 -19.49 15.72 -12.21
CA ALA A 436 -18.14 15.32 -12.60
C ALA A 436 -18.12 14.67 -13.99
N LEU A 437 -19.06 13.75 -14.24
CA LEU A 437 -19.19 13.07 -15.53
C LEU A 437 -19.64 14.01 -16.67
N ARG A 438 -20.36 15.10 -16.36
CA ARG A 438 -20.69 16.14 -17.35
C ARG A 438 -19.49 17.03 -17.68
N LEU A 439 -18.64 17.32 -16.70
CA LEU A 439 -17.42 18.10 -16.89
C LEU A 439 -16.39 17.33 -17.71
N ASN A 440 -16.24 16.04 -17.44
CA ASN A 440 -15.42 15.13 -18.24
C ASN A 440 -16.20 13.83 -18.50
N PRO A 441 -16.81 13.68 -19.70
CA PRO A 441 -17.56 12.49 -20.08
C PRO A 441 -16.77 11.18 -20.03
N ALA A 442 -15.45 11.24 -20.18
CA ALA A 442 -14.56 10.08 -20.11
C ALA A 442 -14.04 9.79 -18.68
N PHE A 443 -14.35 10.64 -17.70
CA PHE A 443 -13.85 10.51 -16.34
C PHE A 443 -14.28 9.18 -15.70
N ASP A 444 -13.34 8.52 -15.03
CA ASP A 444 -13.62 7.32 -14.27
C ASP A 444 -13.75 7.68 -12.79
N LEU A 445 -14.99 7.69 -12.30
CA LEU A 445 -15.32 7.98 -10.90
C LEU A 445 -14.50 7.11 -9.93
N THR A 446 -14.12 5.90 -10.31
CA THR A 446 -13.38 4.98 -9.42
C THR A 446 -11.94 5.41 -9.17
N ARG A 447 -11.41 6.35 -9.96
CA ARG A 447 -10.10 6.98 -9.77
C ARG A 447 -10.14 8.18 -8.83
N THR A 448 -11.33 8.58 -8.39
CA THR A 448 -11.46 9.66 -7.41
C THR A 448 -10.81 9.23 -6.09
N PRO A 449 -9.96 10.06 -5.48
CA PRO A 449 -9.41 9.76 -4.16
C PRO A 449 -10.51 9.39 -3.17
N GLU A 450 -10.25 8.35 -2.37
CA GLU A 450 -11.17 7.80 -1.38
C GLU A 450 -12.49 7.23 -1.95
N PHE A 451 -12.62 7.02 -3.25
CA PHE A 451 -13.87 6.51 -3.83
C PHE A 451 -14.31 5.17 -3.22
N TRP A 452 -13.36 4.26 -2.98
CA TRP A 452 -13.65 2.92 -2.46
C TRP A 452 -13.97 2.89 -0.95
N THR A 453 -13.92 4.04 -0.28
CA THR A 453 -14.39 4.22 1.11
C THR A 453 -15.91 4.41 1.19
N LEU A 454 -16.60 4.54 0.04
CA LEU A 454 -18.05 4.70 -0.01
C LEU A 454 -18.79 3.46 0.51
N SER A 455 -19.90 3.71 1.22
CA SER A 455 -20.86 2.65 1.56
C SER A 455 -21.47 2.01 0.30
N PRO A 456 -22.11 0.83 0.39
CA PRO A 456 -22.83 0.22 -0.74
C PRO A 456 -23.82 1.20 -1.41
N LEU A 457 -24.49 2.05 -0.62
CA LEU A 457 -25.39 3.08 -1.14
C LEU A 457 -24.65 4.18 -1.92
N GLY A 458 -23.48 4.61 -1.43
CA GLY A 458 -22.64 5.58 -2.14
C GLY A 458 -22.11 5.04 -3.47
N VAL A 459 -21.74 3.76 -3.53
CA VAL A 459 -21.35 3.11 -4.79
C VAL A 459 -22.53 2.98 -5.74
N VAL A 460 -23.73 2.67 -5.23
CA VAL A 460 -24.97 2.68 -6.03
C VAL A 460 -25.28 4.08 -6.57
N ALA A 461 -25.04 5.15 -5.80
CA ALA A 461 -25.18 6.52 -6.29
C ALA A 461 -24.22 6.82 -7.45
N ALA A 462 -22.95 6.41 -7.36
CA ALA A 462 -22.02 6.54 -8.48
C ALA A 462 -22.47 5.73 -9.72
N ALA A 463 -23.00 4.52 -9.53
CA ALA A 463 -23.55 3.73 -10.62
C ALA A 463 -24.80 4.37 -11.26
N ARG A 464 -25.67 4.99 -10.45
CA ARG A 464 -26.82 5.77 -10.94
C ARG A 464 -26.35 7.02 -11.70
N ALA A 465 -25.29 7.67 -11.25
CA ALA A 465 -24.69 8.80 -11.97
C ALA A 465 -24.19 8.37 -13.36
N TYR A 466 -23.46 7.25 -13.47
CA TYR A 466 -23.09 6.67 -14.77
C TYR A 466 -24.31 6.39 -15.64
N ARG A 467 -25.38 5.82 -15.07
CA ARG A 467 -26.64 5.56 -15.79
C ARG A 467 -27.28 6.85 -16.30
N ARG A 468 -27.33 7.92 -15.48
CA ARG A 468 -27.91 9.23 -15.83
C ARG A 468 -27.20 9.91 -17.00
N VAL A 469 -25.90 9.65 -17.20
CA VAL A 469 -25.13 10.16 -18.35
C VAL A 469 -25.03 9.16 -19.51
N GLY A 470 -25.82 8.09 -19.52
CA GLY A 470 -25.85 7.09 -20.60
C GLY A 470 -24.74 6.04 -20.55
N ARG A 471 -23.84 6.08 -19.56
CA ARG A 471 -22.72 5.13 -19.38
C ARG A 471 -23.17 3.85 -18.66
N VAL A 472 -24.16 3.17 -19.22
CA VAL A 472 -24.80 1.96 -18.63
C VAL A 472 -23.80 0.81 -18.43
N ARG A 473 -22.82 0.67 -19.34
CA ARG A 473 -21.77 -0.35 -19.21
C ARG A 473 -20.91 -0.11 -17.96
N ASP A 474 -20.55 1.14 -17.70
CA ASP A 474 -19.71 1.50 -16.55
C ASP A 474 -20.49 1.38 -15.25
N ALA A 475 -21.78 1.73 -15.25
CA ALA A 475 -22.68 1.44 -14.13
C ALA A 475 -22.72 -0.06 -13.81
N ARG A 476 -22.85 -0.92 -14.83
CA ARG A 476 -22.87 -2.39 -14.66
C ARG A 476 -21.52 -2.89 -14.14
N THR A 477 -20.42 -2.48 -14.76
CA THR A 477 -19.07 -2.85 -14.33
C THR A 477 -18.83 -2.45 -12.88
N LEU A 478 -19.16 -1.22 -12.51
CA LEU A 478 -19.01 -0.71 -11.15
C LEU A 478 -19.81 -1.55 -10.15
N LEU A 479 -21.09 -1.84 -10.44
CA LEU A 479 -21.92 -2.63 -9.55
C LEU A 479 -21.46 -4.10 -9.46
N THR A 480 -20.94 -4.68 -10.55
CA THR A 480 -20.35 -6.02 -10.53
C THR A 480 -19.10 -6.05 -9.64
N VAL A 481 -18.19 -5.09 -9.80
CA VAL A 481 -17.02 -4.94 -8.92
C VAL A 481 -17.46 -4.72 -7.47
N ALA A 482 -18.47 -3.89 -7.24
CA ALA A 482 -19.02 -3.65 -5.91
C ALA A 482 -19.61 -4.93 -5.29
N GLN A 483 -20.33 -5.74 -6.06
CA GLN A 483 -20.86 -7.02 -5.59
C GLN A 483 -19.74 -8.01 -5.23
N LEU A 484 -18.64 -8.01 -5.99
CA LEU A 484 -17.46 -8.80 -5.63
C LEU A 484 -16.80 -8.27 -4.35
N SER A 485 -16.75 -6.95 -4.14
CA SER A 485 -16.18 -6.35 -2.93
C SER A 485 -17.04 -6.64 -1.71
N PHE A 486 -18.28 -6.15 -1.72
CA PHE A 486 -19.15 -6.13 -0.55
C PHE A 486 -19.85 -7.47 -0.31
N GLY A 487 -19.95 -8.34 -1.33
CA GLY A 487 -20.77 -9.54 -1.31
C GLY A 487 -22.20 -9.28 -1.82
N ARG A 488 -23.13 -10.19 -1.50
CA ARG A 488 -24.55 -10.09 -1.91
C ARG A 488 -25.30 -9.09 -1.03
N VAL A 489 -25.06 -7.80 -1.25
CA VAL A 489 -25.80 -6.72 -0.56
C VAL A 489 -27.08 -6.40 -1.34
N PRO A 490 -28.28 -6.39 -0.70
CA PRO A 490 -29.56 -6.20 -1.38
C PRO A 490 -29.63 -4.94 -2.26
N VAL A 491 -29.06 -3.82 -1.81
CA VAL A 491 -29.09 -2.55 -2.58
C VAL A 491 -28.29 -2.63 -3.88
N ILE A 492 -27.16 -3.35 -3.88
CA ILE A 492 -26.33 -3.55 -5.07
C ILE A 492 -27.05 -4.51 -6.04
N GLN A 493 -27.69 -5.55 -5.52
CA GLN A 493 -28.46 -6.50 -6.33
C GLN A 493 -29.67 -5.83 -6.99
N ALA A 494 -30.42 -5.01 -6.24
CA ALA A 494 -31.53 -4.24 -6.77
C ALA A 494 -31.04 -3.29 -7.89
N ALA A 495 -29.95 -2.56 -7.66
CA ALA A 495 -29.37 -1.68 -8.67
C ALA A 495 -28.91 -2.44 -9.93
N LEU A 496 -28.35 -3.65 -9.80
CA LEU A 496 -27.99 -4.50 -10.93
C LEU A 496 -29.22 -4.98 -11.72
N SER A 497 -30.30 -5.32 -11.03
CA SER A 497 -31.56 -5.75 -11.67
C SER A 497 -32.27 -4.63 -12.43
N GLU A 498 -32.06 -3.37 -12.04
CA GLU A 498 -32.58 -2.21 -12.77
C GLU A 498 -31.85 -1.94 -14.09
N LEU A 499 -30.67 -2.53 -14.32
CA LEU A 499 -29.91 -2.32 -15.55
C LEU A 499 -30.39 -3.26 -16.66
N PRO A 500 -30.60 -2.76 -17.89
CA PRO A 500 -31.05 -3.58 -19.02
C PRO A 500 -30.07 -4.74 -19.26
N PRO A 501 -30.56 -5.96 -19.56
CA PRO A 501 -29.73 -7.15 -19.65
C PRO A 501 -28.58 -6.98 -20.66
N GLN A 502 -27.48 -7.69 -20.46
CA GLN A 502 -26.24 -7.50 -21.23
C GLN A 502 -26.45 -7.55 -22.76
N TRP A 503 -27.34 -8.42 -23.24
CA TRP A 503 -27.68 -8.53 -24.67
C TRP A 503 -28.42 -7.30 -25.21
N ALA A 504 -29.24 -6.62 -24.41
CA ALA A 504 -29.99 -5.44 -24.83
C ALA A 504 -29.08 -4.20 -24.98
N VAL A 505 -27.99 -4.14 -24.20
CA VAL A 505 -26.95 -3.12 -24.36
C VAL A 505 -26.16 -3.35 -25.65
N MET A 506 -25.90 -4.61 -26.01
CA MET A 506 -25.22 -4.97 -27.28
C MET A 506 -26.11 -4.71 -28.51
N ALA A 507 -27.42 -4.96 -28.42
CA ALA A 507 -28.36 -4.74 -29.50
C ALA A 507 -28.51 -3.24 -29.88
N ARG A 508 -28.42 -2.31 -28.91
CA ARG A 508 -28.45 -0.86 -29.21
C ARG A 508 -27.23 -0.39 -30.01
N LEU A 509 -26.06 -0.97 -29.76
CA LEU A 509 -24.83 -0.63 -30.51
C LEU A 509 -24.86 -1.14 -31.95
N GLN A 510 -25.52 -2.28 -32.19
CA GLN A 510 -25.76 -2.78 -33.56
C GLN A 510 -26.78 -1.93 -34.33
N ASN A 511 -27.71 -1.28 -33.64
CA ASN A 511 -28.66 -0.36 -34.25
C ASN A 511 -28.09 1.06 -34.48
N ASP A 512 -27.19 1.57 -33.62
CA ASP A 512 -26.54 2.87 -33.87
C ASP A 512 -25.48 2.80 -34.99
N SER A 513 -24.93 1.62 -35.27
CA SER A 513 -23.99 1.40 -36.37
C SER A 513 -24.67 1.15 -37.73
N SER A 514 -26.00 0.99 -37.77
CA SER A 514 -26.77 0.80 -39.01
C SER A 514 -27.44 2.07 -39.54
N HIS A 515 -27.22 3.23 -38.90
CA HIS A 515 -27.59 4.56 -39.42
C HIS A 515 -26.34 5.33 -39.88
N VAL A 516 -25.61 4.75 -40.84
CA VAL A 516 -24.77 5.55 -41.74
C VAL A 516 -25.62 5.82 -42.99
N PRO A 517 -26.05 7.07 -43.24
CA PRO A 517 -26.65 7.38 -44.53
C PRO A 517 -25.56 7.22 -45.59
N HIS A 518 -25.75 6.27 -46.49
CA HIS A 518 -24.91 6.13 -47.67
C HIS A 518 -25.00 7.43 -48.51
N PRO A 519 -23.87 8.09 -48.81
CA PRO A 519 -23.83 9.12 -49.85
C PRO A 519 -23.99 8.52 -51.24
#